data_AF-A0A818AJ39-F1
#
_entry.id   AF-A0A818AJ39-F1
#
_cell.length_a   1.000
_cell.length_b   1.000
_cell.length_c   1.000
_cell.angle_alpha   90.00
_cell.angle_beta   90.00
_cell.angle_gamma   90.00
#
_symmetry.space_group_name_H-M   'P 1'
#
loop_
_entity.id
_entity.type
_entity.pdbx_description
1 polymer ?
#
loop_
_entity_poly.entity_id
_entity_poly.type
_entity_poly.pdbx_seq_one_letter_code
_entity_poly.pdbx_strand_id
1 'polypeptide(L)' 'MLRSMTSLTLERIYSLLCVYAFHGQHERTLIDVRNILDAKVKSNQLLYTNGLYTLPSNQGTTSTSPISTNENMLVD' A
#
# COMPACT_ATOMS: atom_id res chain seq x y z
N MET A 1 -0.43 7.88 -6.26
CA MET A 1 -0.45 8.48 -4.91
C MET A 1 0.05 7.54 -3.83
N LEU A 2 -0.63 6.44 -3.50
CA LEU A 2 -0.16 5.47 -2.48
C LEU A 2 1.18 4.77 -2.83
N ARG A 3 1.62 4.80 -4.09
CA ARG A 3 2.95 4.31 -4.50
C ARG A 3 4.11 5.22 -4.03
N SER A 4 3.82 6.50 -3.73
CA SER A 4 4.81 7.48 -3.24
C SER A 4 4.58 7.86 -1.77
N MET A 5 3.38 7.62 -1.24
CA MET A 5 2.99 7.88 0.15
C MET A 5 2.61 6.54 0.77
N THR A 6 3.48 5.99 1.60
CA THR A 6 3.42 4.63 2.14
C THR A 6 2.07 4.27 2.76
N SER A 7 1.42 5.20 3.46
CA SER A 7 0.09 5.02 4.06
C SER A 7 -0.67 6.34 4.11
N LEU A 8 -2.01 6.29 3.99
CA LEU A 8 -2.87 7.48 3.99
C LEU A 8 -4.18 7.23 4.76
N THR A 9 -4.68 8.27 5.44
CA THR A 9 -6.02 8.25 6.05
C THR A 9 -7.12 8.45 5.02
N LEU A 10 -8.35 8.02 5.34
CA LEU A 10 -9.54 8.22 4.51
C LEU A 10 -9.72 9.70 4.11
N GLU A 11 -9.62 10.61 5.08
CA GLU A 11 -9.78 12.05 4.87
C GLU A 11 -8.73 12.62 3.92
N ARG A 12 -7.49 12.12 4.01
CA ARG A 12 -6.41 12.55 3.13
C ARG A 12 -6.62 12.04 1.71
N ILE A 13 -7.05 10.79 1.55
CA ILE A 13 -7.41 10.23 0.24
C ILE A 13 -8.56 11.03 -0.37
N TYR A 14 -9.60 11.35 0.41
CA TYR A 14 -10.73 12.16 -0.01
C TYR A 14 -10.30 13.55 -0.48
N SER A 15 -9.50 14.25 0.32
CA SER A 15 -8.99 15.59 -0.01
C SER A 15 -8.17 15.58 -1.30
N LEU A 16 -7.34 14.55 -1.51
CA LEU A 16 -6.55 14.41 -2.72
C LEU A 16 -7.44 14.08 -3.93
N LEU A 17 -8.45 13.22 -3.79
CA LEU A 17 -9.41 12.99 -4.88
C LEU A 17 -10.17 14.28 -5.23
N CYS A 18 -10.52 15.10 -4.23
CA CYS A 18 -11.15 16.40 -4.45
C CYS A 18 -10.28 17.34 -5.29
N VAL A 19 -8.99 17.45 -4.96
CA VAL A 19 -8.04 18.34 -5.66
C VAL A 19 -7.67 17.82 -7.04
N TYR A 20 -7.44 16.51 -7.20
CA TYR A 20 -6.83 15.96 -8.41
C TYR A 20 -7.81 15.25 -9.36
N ALA A 21 -8.97 14.80 -8.89
CA ALA A 21 -9.89 13.98 -9.68
C ALA A 21 -11.28 14.61 -9.86
N PHE A 22 -11.81 15.31 -8.85
CA PHE A 22 -13.18 15.88 -8.89
C PHE A 22 -13.27 17.28 -9.51
N HIS A 23 -12.41 17.58 -10.49
CA HIS A 23 -12.47 18.86 -11.19
C HIS A 23 -13.72 18.94 -12.07
N GLY A 24 -14.86 19.31 -11.46
CA GLY A 24 -16.12 19.63 -12.11
C GLY A 24 -17.12 18.48 -12.34
N GLN A 25 -16.82 17.23 -11.96
CA GLN A 25 -17.72 16.09 -12.21
C GLN A 25 -17.78 15.15 -11.00
N HIS A 26 -18.99 14.94 -10.48
CA HIS A 26 -19.36 14.08 -9.34
C HIS A 26 -18.77 14.47 -7.98
N GLU A 27 -19.54 15.22 -7.20
CA GLU A 27 -19.33 15.37 -5.76
C GLU A 27 -19.58 14.00 -5.10
N ARG A 28 -18.53 13.17 -4.98
CA ARG A 28 -18.62 11.95 -4.16
C ARG A 28 -18.54 12.33 -2.70
N THR A 29 -19.35 11.68 -1.88
CA THR A 29 -19.30 11.83 -0.44
C THR A 29 -18.17 10.99 0.15
N LEU A 30 -17.73 11.36 1.36
CA LEU A 30 -16.73 10.64 2.14
C LEU A 30 -17.13 9.16 2.38
N ILE A 31 -18.44 8.91 2.50
CA ILE A 31 -19.04 7.57 2.63
C ILE A 31 -18.82 6.74 1.37
N ASP A 32 -19.02 7.34 0.20
CA ASP A 32 -18.85 6.64 -1.07
C ASP A 32 -17.38 6.24 -1.28
N VAL A 33 -16.45 7.17 -1.00
CA VAL A 33 -15.01 6.89 -1.04
C VAL A 33 -14.62 5.77 -0.07
N ARG A 34 -15.19 5.76 1.14
CA ARG A 34 -14.99 4.68 2.11
C ARG A 34 -15.44 3.34 1.55
N ASN A 35 -16.62 3.27 0.94
CA ASN A 35 -17.16 2.03 0.37
C ASN A 35 -16.27 1.48 -0.75
N ILE A 36 -15.74 2.35 -1.62
CA ILE A 36 -14.80 1.96 -2.68
C ILE A 36 -13.51 1.40 -2.08
N LEU A 37 -12.96 2.08 -1.06
CA LEU A 37 -11.73 1.63 -0.40
C LEU A 37 -11.94 0.31 0.33
N ASP A 38 -13.09 0.12 0.99
CA ASP A 38 -13.47 -1.13 1.66
C ASP A 38 -13.59 -2.30 0.67
N ALA A 39 -14.20 -2.07 -0.49
CA ALA A 39 -14.25 -3.06 -1.57
C ALA A 39 -12.84 -3.44 -2.06
N LYS A 40 -11.93 -2.46 -2.15
CA LYS A 40 -10.53 -2.71 -2.51
C LYS A 40 -9.75 -3.45 -1.42
N VAL A 41 -10.07 -3.24 -0.14
CA VAL A 41 -9.52 -4.03 0.98
C VAL A 41 -9.99 -5.48 0.90
N LYS A 42 -11.29 -5.70 0.68
CA LYS A 42 -11.86 -7.06 0.48
C LYS A 42 -11.25 -7.79 -0.72
N SER A 43 -10.90 -7.04 -1.77
CA SER A 43 -10.22 -7.58 -2.95
C SER A 43 -8.71 -7.77 -2.78
N ASN A 44 -8.15 -7.56 -1.57
CA ASN A 44 -6.71 -7.59 -1.29
C ASN A 44 -5.88 -6.60 -2.14
N GLN A 45 -6.49 -5.55 -2.68
CA GLN A 45 -5.81 -4.48 -3.43
C GLN A 45 -5.34 -3.34 -2.51
N LEU A 46 -5.88 -3.27 -1.30
CA LEU A 46 -5.49 -2.34 -0.23
C LEU A 46 -5.42 -3.10 1.08
N LEU A 47 -4.56 -2.64 1.98
CA LEU A 47 -4.53 -3.05 3.37
C LEU A 47 -5.11 -1.91 4.21
N TYR A 48 -5.91 -2.25 5.21
CA TYR A 48 -6.40 -1.29 6.20
C TYR A 48 -5.87 -1.68 7.57
N THR A 49 -4.98 -0.87 8.13
CA THR A 49 -4.40 -1.12 9.46
C THR A 49 -4.33 0.18 10.26
N ASN A 50 -4.77 0.14 11.52
CA ASN A 50 -4.71 1.27 12.44
C ASN A 50 -5.27 2.60 11.88
N GLY A 51 -6.39 2.56 11.14
CA GLY A 51 -6.99 3.75 10.54
C GLY A 51 -6.34 4.24 9.24
N LEU A 52 -5.36 3.50 8.71
CA LEU A 52 -4.60 3.87 7.52
C LEU A 52 -4.80 2.86 6.40
N TYR A 53 -4.93 3.36 5.18
CA TYR A 53 -4.93 2.56 3.96
C TYR A 53 -3.52 2.52 3.37
N THR A 54 -3.07 1.31 3.06
CA THR A 54 -1.74 1.00 2.54
C THR A 54 -1.91 0.21 1.24
N LEU A 55 -1.01 0.38 0.27
CA LEU A 55 -0.95 -0.60 -0.81
C LEU A 55 -0.33 -1.89 -0.28
N PRO A 56 -0.85 -3.07 -0.67
CA PRO A 56 -0.12 -4.31 -0.46
C PRO A 56 1.21 -4.16 -1.18
N SER A 57 2.29 -4.17 -0.40
CA SER A 57 3.62 -4.22 -1.00
C SER A 57 3.65 -5.52 -1.79
N ASN A 58 3.87 -5.42 -3.10
CA ASN A 58 4.22 -6.58 -3.91
C ASN A 58 5.61 -7.03 -3.45
N GLN A 59 5.72 -7.58 -2.24
CA GLN A 59 6.92 -8.20 -1.70
C GLN A 59 7.06 -9.58 -2.36
N GLY A 60 7.24 -9.55 -3.68
CA GLY A 60 8.05 -10.52 -4.37
C GLY A 60 9.49 -10.02 -4.30
N THR A 61 10.38 -10.91 -3.86
CA THR A 61 11.86 -10.89 -3.96
C THR A 61 12.63 -9.98 -3.00
N THR A 62 12.89 -10.49 -1.79
CA THR A 62 14.24 -11.01 -1.48
C THR A 62 14.09 -12.26 -0.60
N SER A 63 13.84 -13.41 -1.24
CA SER A 63 14.42 -14.66 -0.74
C SER A 63 15.93 -14.52 -0.89
N THR A 64 16.62 -14.14 0.18
CA THR A 64 18.05 -14.42 0.30
C THR A 64 18.16 -15.67 1.16
N SER A 65 18.21 -16.82 0.49
CA SER A 65 18.64 -18.08 1.09
C SER A 65 20.02 -17.93 1.75
N PRO A 66 20.35 -18.70 2.79
CA PRO A 66 21.59 -18.53 3.55
C PRO A 66 22.80 -18.81 2.66
N ILE A 67 23.79 -17.93 2.66
CA ILE A 67 25.06 -18.20 1.97
C ILE A 67 25.85 -19.20 2.83
N SER A 68 26.07 -20.40 2.31
CA SER A 68 27.01 -21.38 2.86
C SER A 68 28.39 -20.74 2.96
N THR A 69 28.90 -20.55 4.18
CA THR A 69 30.32 -20.30 4.38
C THR A 69 31.00 -21.66 4.46
N ASN A 70 31.72 -22.03 3.39
CA ASN A 70 32.61 -23.19 3.38
C ASN A 70 33.72 -22.97 4.42
N GLU A 71 33.85 -23.89 5.37
CA GLU A 71 35.02 -24.05 6.23
C GLU A 71 36.22 -24.48 5.36
N ASN A 72 37.07 -23.52 5.01
CA ASN A 72 38.35 -23.82 4.38
C ASN A 72 39.40 -24.02 5.48
N MET A 73 39.43 -25.22 6.08
CA MET A 73 40.61 -25.69 6.83
C MET A 73 41.75 -25.92 5.84
N LEU A 74 42.70 -24.98 5.79
CA LEU A 74 44.05 -25.27 5.33
C LEU A 74 45.01 -24.51 6.25
N VAL A 75 45.53 -25.20 7.26
CA VAL A 75 46.74 -24.82 7.98
C VAL A 75 47.83 -25.79 7.53
N ASP A 76 48.87 -25.25 6.91
CA ASP A 76 50.19 -25.89 6.82
C ASP A 76 51.07 -25.22 7.88
#